data_AF-A0A923Y3Z1-F1
#
_entry.id   AF-A0A923Y3Z1-F1
#
_cell.length_a   1.000
_cell.length_b   1.000
_cell.length_c   1.000
_cell.angle_alpha   90.00
_cell.angle_beta   90.00
_cell.angle_gamma   90.00
#
_symmetry.space_group_name_H-M   'P 1'
#
loop_
_entity.id
_entity.type
_entity.pdbx_description
1 polymer ?
#
loop_
_entity_poly.entity_id
_entity_poly.type
_entity_poly.pdbx_seq_one_letter_code
_entity_poly.pdbx_strand_id
1 'polypeptide(L)'
;MTAPKPVVLCILDGWGIGANPAVSAPALAHVPNFNRIWQTCPHATLTTFGPDVGLPTGQMGNSEVGHTNIGAGRVVAMDLGAIDLAVEDGSFA
;
A
#
# COMPACT_ATOMS: atom_id res chain seq x y z
N MET A 1 33.67 18.20 4.28
CA MET A 1 32.60 17.24 4.63
C MET A 1 32.14 16.58 3.33
N THR A 2 32.05 15.26 3.28
CA THR A 2 31.51 14.56 2.11
C THR A 2 30.02 14.82 1.99
N ALA A 3 29.52 15.02 0.77
CA ALA A 3 28.09 15.18 0.54
C ALA A 3 27.34 13.91 1.00
N PRO A 4 26.22 14.04 1.76
CA PRO A 4 25.41 12.90 2.15
C PRO A 4 24.81 12.23 0.91
N LYS A 5 24.63 10.90 0.98
CA LYS A 5 23.96 10.10 -0.06
C LYS A 5 22.54 9.82 0.41
N PRO A 6 21.51 10.54 -0.10
CA PRO A 6 20.15 10.38 0.40
C PRO A 6 19.55 9.05 -0.02
N VAL A 7 18.74 8.47 0.86
CA VAL A 7 17.82 7.37 0.55
C VAL A 7 16.41 7.95 0.56
N VAL A 8 15.64 7.72 -0.51
CA VAL A 8 14.32 8.31 -0.69
C VAL A 8 13.28 7.20 -0.82
N LEU A 9 12.27 7.25 0.04
CA LEU A 9 11.02 6.51 -0.16
C LEU A 9 10.05 7.44 -0.91
N CYS A 10 9.69 7.06 -2.14
CA CYS A 10 8.73 7.77 -2.97
C CYS A 10 7.43 6.96 -3.07
N ILE A 11 6.33 7.53 -2.57
CA ILE A 11 5.01 6.87 -2.57
C ILE A 11 4.16 7.46 -3.69
N LEU A 12 3.81 6.63 -4.67
CA LEU A 12 2.86 6.99 -5.72
C LEU A 12 1.45 6.60 -5.23
N ASP A 13 0.74 7.54 -4.61
CA ASP A 13 -0.57 7.25 -4.01
C ASP A 13 -1.59 6.82 -5.09
N GLY A 14 -2.34 5.76 -4.81
CA GLY A 14 -3.29 5.14 -5.75
C GLY A 14 -2.65 4.45 -6.98
N TRP A 15 -1.34 4.23 -7.02
CA TRP A 15 -0.65 3.57 -8.13
C TRP A 15 -0.53 2.05 -7.91
N GLY A 16 -1.39 1.27 -8.58
CA GLY A 16 -1.42 -0.19 -8.45
C GLY A 16 -1.36 -0.94 -9.79
N ILE A 17 -1.08 -2.24 -9.71
CA ILE A 17 -1.14 -3.16 -10.85
C ILE A 17 -2.56 -3.74 -10.91
N GLY A 18 -3.37 -3.22 -11.84
CA GLY A 18 -4.74 -3.67 -12.03
C GLY A 18 -4.82 -5.01 -12.77
N ALA A 19 -5.86 -5.80 -12.50
CA ALA A 19 -6.08 -7.10 -13.15
C ALA A 19 -6.33 -7.00 -14.67
N ASN A 20 -6.91 -5.89 -15.13
CA ASN A 20 -7.15 -5.63 -16.54
C ASN A 20 -6.34 -4.39 -17.01
N PRO A 21 -5.21 -4.59 -17.71
CA PRO A 21 -4.40 -3.50 -18.23
C PRO A 21 -5.15 -2.58 -19.22
N ALA A 22 -6.18 -3.09 -19.91
CA ALA A 22 -6.92 -2.32 -20.90
C ALA A 22 -7.78 -1.18 -20.31
N VAL A 23 -8.02 -1.21 -18.99
CA VAL A 23 -8.75 -0.16 -18.26
C VAL A 23 -7.92 0.46 -17.14
N SER A 24 -6.63 0.09 -17.02
CA SER A 24 -5.74 0.59 -15.98
C SER A 24 -5.04 1.86 -16.46
N ALA A 25 -5.34 3.00 -15.83
CA ALA A 25 -4.67 4.26 -16.14
C ALA A 25 -3.14 4.17 -16.01
N PRO A 26 -2.56 3.56 -14.94
CA PRO A 26 -1.12 3.30 -14.87
C PRO A 26 -0.55 2.51 -16.06
N ALA A 27 -1.26 1.46 -16.50
CA ALA A 27 -0.80 0.61 -17.60
C ALA A 27 -0.86 1.30 -18.98
N LEU A 28 -1.83 2.22 -19.17
CA LEU A 28 -2.02 2.96 -20.42
C LEU A 28 -1.18 4.25 -20.49
N ALA A 29 -0.64 4.72 -19.36
CA ALA A 29 0.07 5.98 -19.29
C ALA A 29 1.46 5.91 -19.94
N HIS A 30 1.87 7.00 -20.58
CA HIS A 30 3.24 7.17 -21.06
C HIS A 30 4.15 7.62 -19.91
N VAL A 31 4.75 6.66 -19.20
CA VAL A 31 5.60 6.87 -18.01
C VAL A 31 7.03 6.37 -18.21
N PRO A 32 7.84 7.00 -19.08
CA PRO A 32 9.15 6.49 -19.49
C PRO A 32 10.14 6.33 -18.33
N ASN A 33 10.08 7.22 -17.33
CA ASN A 33 10.97 7.14 -16.16
C ASN A 33 10.62 5.95 -15.25
N PHE A 34 9.32 5.75 -14.97
CA PHE A 34 8.86 4.61 -14.20
C PHE A 34 9.20 3.29 -14.93
N ASN A 35 8.88 3.21 -16.22
CA ASN A 35 9.13 2.03 -17.04
C ASN A 35 10.61 1.66 -17.08
N ARG A 36 11.50 2.64 -17.23
CA ARG A 36 12.95 2.40 -17.19
C ARG A 36 13.37 1.82 -15.83
N ILE A 37 12.92 2.39 -14.71
CA ILE A 37 13.27 1.89 -13.37
C ILE A 37 12.72 0.47 -13.17
N TRP A 38 11.48 0.23 -13.55
CA TRP A 38 10.82 -1.08 -13.46
C TRP A 38 11.57 -2.16 -14.27
N GLN A 39 12.04 -1.84 -15.47
CA GLN A 39 12.72 -2.80 -16.34
C GLN A 39 14.18 -3.07 -15.95
N THR A 40 14.89 -2.09 -15.40
CA THR A 40 16.35 -2.19 -15.22
C THR A 40 16.79 -2.34 -13.77
N CYS A 41 15.90 -2.20 -12.80
CA CYS A 41 16.23 -2.27 -11.37
C CYS A 41 15.48 -3.42 -10.70
N PRO A 42 16.03 -4.00 -9.61
CA PRO A 42 15.31 -4.97 -8.80
C PRO A 42 13.98 -4.37 -8.29
N HIS A 43 12.89 -5.11 -8.45
CA HIS A 43 11.56 -4.70 -8.00
C HIS A 43 10.77 -5.93 -7.50
N ALA A 44 9.74 -5.65 -6.71
CA ALA A 44 8.80 -6.63 -6.21
C ALA A 44 7.41 -5.98 -6.07
N THR A 45 6.38 -6.79 -5.85
CA THR A 45 5.03 -6.32 -5.55
C THR A 45 4.67 -6.63 -4.09
N LEU A 46 3.82 -5.82 -3.49
CA LEU A 46 3.33 -5.99 -2.12
C LEU A 46 1.81 -6.08 -2.11
N THR A 47 1.26 -6.87 -1.19
CA THR A 47 -0.17 -6.83 -0.88
C THR A 47 -0.45 -5.60 -0.01
N THR A 48 -1.44 -4.79 -0.39
CA THR A 48 -1.74 -3.51 0.29
C THR A 48 -3.20 -3.43 0.74
N PHE A 49 -3.86 -4.56 0.94
CA PHE A 49 -5.28 -4.65 1.28
C PHE A 49 -5.54 -5.87 2.16
N GLY A 50 -6.73 -5.93 2.78
CA GLY A 50 -7.12 -7.06 3.61
C GLY A 50 -6.22 -7.30 4.84
N PRO A 51 -6.17 -8.56 5.34
CA PRO A 51 -5.51 -8.88 6.60
C PRO A 51 -4.01 -8.58 6.62
N ASP A 52 -3.35 -8.59 5.46
CA ASP A 52 -1.93 -8.28 5.32
C ASP A 52 -1.56 -6.83 5.68
N VAL A 53 -2.57 -5.95 5.78
CA VAL A 53 -2.41 -4.56 6.23
C VAL A 53 -3.29 -4.22 7.43
N GLY A 54 -3.83 -5.23 8.12
CA GLY A 54 -4.65 -5.05 9.31
C GLY A 54 -6.10 -4.67 9.02
N LEU A 55 -6.60 -4.99 7.82
CA LEU A 55 -8.00 -4.82 7.42
C LEU A 55 -8.74 -6.17 7.36
N PRO A 56 -10.07 -6.17 7.50
CA PRO A 56 -10.92 -7.33 7.18
C PRO A 56 -10.69 -7.92 5.78
N THR A 57 -10.94 -9.23 5.63
CA THR A 57 -10.85 -9.95 4.35
C THR A 57 -11.71 -9.30 3.28
N GLY A 58 -11.11 -9.02 2.12
CA GLY A 58 -11.79 -8.40 0.97
C GLY A 58 -11.89 -6.87 1.03
N GLN A 59 -11.47 -6.25 2.14
CA GLN A 59 -11.46 -4.80 2.24
C GLN A 59 -10.26 -4.21 1.50
N MET A 60 -10.55 -3.25 0.62
CA MET A 60 -9.53 -2.48 -0.10
C MET A 60 -8.70 -1.63 0.88
N GLY A 61 -7.40 -1.54 0.61
CA GLY A 61 -6.52 -0.61 1.31
C GLY A 61 -6.84 0.86 1.00
N ASN A 62 -6.26 1.75 1.80
CA ASN A 62 -6.38 3.19 1.63
C ASN A 62 -5.08 3.90 2.07
N SER A 63 -5.00 5.21 1.85
CA SER A 63 -3.81 5.99 2.16
C SER A 63 -3.43 5.94 3.64
N GLU A 64 -4.39 6.04 4.57
CA GLU A 64 -4.12 6.02 6.01
C GLU A 64 -3.51 4.68 6.46
N VAL A 65 -4.16 3.58 6.09
CA VAL A 65 -3.70 2.21 6.37
C VAL A 65 -2.33 1.98 5.75
N GLY A 66 -2.14 2.37 4.48
CA GLY A 66 -0.89 2.18 3.75
C GLY A 66 0.28 2.93 4.37
N HIS A 67 0.12 4.23 4.63
CA HIS A 67 1.18 5.05 5.24
C HIS A 67 1.51 4.60 6.66
N THR A 68 0.50 4.18 7.43
CA THR A 68 0.69 3.68 8.79
C THR A 68 1.50 2.38 8.81
N ASN A 69 1.15 1.41 7.96
CA ASN A 69 1.90 0.15 7.85
C ASN A 69 3.34 0.38 7.36
N ILE A 70 3.54 1.23 6.35
CA ILE A 70 4.87 1.57 5.82
C ILE A 70 5.73 2.23 6.90
N GLY A 71 5.19 3.22 7.61
CA GLY A 71 5.91 3.94 8.67
C GLY A 71 6.19 3.07 9.90
N ALA A 72 5.29 2.14 10.21
CA ALA A 72 5.43 1.24 11.36
C ALA A 72 6.37 0.05 11.10
N GLY A 73 6.55 -0.35 9.83
CA GLY A 73 7.34 -1.54 9.47
C GLY A 73 6.73 -2.86 9.96
N ARG A 74 5.41 -2.88 10.21
CA ARG A 74 4.64 -4.04 10.68
C ARG A 74 3.16 -3.87 10.32
N VAL A 75 2.42 -4.98 10.37
CA VAL A 75 0.96 -4.95 10.26
C VAL A 75 0.38 -4.15 11.44
N VAL A 76 -0.38 -3.09 11.15
CA VAL A 76 -1.05 -2.27 12.16
C VAL A 76 -2.54 -2.60 12.15
N ALA A 77 -3.05 -3.09 13.29
CA ALA A 77 -4.48 -3.32 13.47
C ALA A 77 -5.21 -1.97 13.46
N MET A 78 -6.17 -1.84 12.54
CA MET A 78 -6.89 -0.58 12.36
C MET A 78 -8.10 -0.51 13.32
N ASP A 79 -8.39 0.69 13.80
CA ASP A 79 -9.47 0.94 14.76
C ASP A 79 -10.83 0.46 14.25
N LEU A 80 -11.11 0.57 12.94
CA LEU A 80 -12.37 0.07 12.37
C LEU A 80 -12.51 -1.45 12.57
N GLY A 81 -11.46 -2.22 12.33
CA GLY A 81 -11.47 -3.66 12.58
C GLY A 81 -11.61 -3.97 14.08
N ALA A 82 -11.00 -3.15 14.93
CA ALA A 82 -11.14 -3.28 16.38
C ALA A 82 -12.56 -2.95 16.88
N ILE A 83 -13.20 -1.93 16.30
CA ILE A 83 -14.58 -1.55 16.61
C ILE A 83 -15.55 -2.63 16.13
N ASP A 84 -15.41 -3.11 14.88
CA ASP A 84 -16.24 -4.18 14.33
C ASP A 84 -16.13 -5.46 15.19
N LEU A 85 -14.91 -5.84 15.59
CA LEU A 85 -14.68 -6.96 16.50
C LEU A 85 -15.36 -6.74 17.87
N ALA A 86 -15.23 -5.55 18.46
CA ALA A 86 -15.85 -5.22 19.75
C ALA A 86 -17.39 -5.22 19.69
N VAL A 87 -17.97 -4.90 18.52
CA VAL A 87 -19.41 -4.98 18.29
C VAL A 87 -19.84 -6.45 18.14
N GLU A 88 -19.07 -7.26 17.40
CA GLU A 88 -19.35 -8.68 17.19
C GLU A 88 -19.24 -9.52 18.49
N ASP A 89 -18.25 -9.23 19.34
CA ASP A 89 -17.99 -9.97 20.58
C ASP A 89 -18.74 -9.39 21.81
N GLY A 90 -19.42 -8.25 21.64
CA GLY A 90 -20.21 -7.58 22.66
C GLY A 90 -19.38 -6.78 23.68
N SER A 91 -18.07 -6.59 23.47
CA SER A 91 -17.20 -5.81 24.35
C SER A 91 -17.28 -4.29 24.12
N PHE A 92 -18.07 -3.83 23.15
CA PHE A 92 -18.24 -2.41 22.84
C PHE A 92 -19.09 -1.65 23.88
N ALA A 93 -19.87 -2.36 24.70
CA ALA A 93 -20.87 -1.80 25.63
C ALA A 93 -20.31 -1.40 27.01
#